data_AF-A0A1M7SPZ4-F1
#
_entry.id   AF-A0A1M7SPZ4-F1
#
_cell.length_a   1.000
_cell.length_b   1.000
_cell.length_c   1.000
_cell.angle_alpha   90.00
_cell.angle_beta   90.00
_cell.angle_gamma   90.00
#
_symmetry.space_group_name_H-M   'P 1'
#
loop_
_entity.id
_entity.type
_entity.pdbx_description
1 polymer ?
#
loop_
_entity_poly.entity_id
_entity_poly.type
_entity_poly.pdbx_seq_one_letter_code
_entity_poly.pdbx_strand_id
1 'polypeptide(L)'
;MSEKKFDELQKLYDNTKIGSLVQEICEYYATKDGYEENSYQDEIEPPEIVESIYILFCLQSREQILDEFSLVQKKYPTLYTSIKSLHGTLLVNMDYQSLEKTCAQKIADHAKDTSVEEVLSHADTFSRSSNTLLEAQDRFYSWLHSRSR
;
A
#
# COMPACT_ATOMS: atom_id res chain seq x y z
N MET A 1 -13.82 -14.83 4.86
CA MET A 1 -12.37 -14.98 5.10
C MET A 1 -12.10 -16.28 5.86
N SER A 2 -11.03 -17.02 5.58
CA SER A 2 -10.72 -18.29 6.30
C SER A 2 -10.09 -18.01 7.67
N GLU A 3 -10.44 -18.80 8.70
CA GLU A 3 -9.88 -18.69 10.07
C GLU A 3 -8.35 -18.68 10.08
N LYS A 4 -7.75 -19.51 9.23
CA LYS A 4 -6.30 -19.60 9.05
C LYS A 4 -5.65 -18.27 8.60
N LYS A 5 -6.35 -17.46 7.78
CA LYS A 5 -5.83 -16.17 7.34
C LYS A 5 -5.82 -15.15 8.48
N PHE A 6 -6.86 -15.14 9.32
CA PHE A 6 -6.91 -14.30 10.52
C PHE A 6 -5.81 -14.69 11.53
N ASP A 7 -5.60 -15.99 11.76
CA ASP A 7 -4.52 -16.46 12.63
C ASP A 7 -3.13 -16.01 12.13
N GLU A 8 -2.91 -16.05 10.81
CA GLU A 8 -1.67 -15.58 10.20
C GLU A 8 -1.51 -14.07 10.30
N LEU A 9 -2.59 -13.29 10.14
CA LEU A 9 -2.59 -11.83 10.31
C LEU A 9 -2.28 -11.43 11.76
N GLN A 10 -2.86 -12.10 12.76
CA GLN A 10 -2.54 -11.84 14.17
C GLN A 10 -1.04 -12.09 14.46
N LYS A 11 -0.50 -13.19 13.94
CA LYS A 11 0.95 -13.50 14.07
C LYS A 11 1.85 -12.57 13.25
N LEU A 12 1.31 -11.88 12.25
CA LEU A 12 2.03 -10.87 11.47
C LEU A 12 2.28 -9.62 12.31
N TYR A 13 1.26 -9.16 13.05
CA TYR A 13 1.36 -7.98 13.92
C TYR A 13 2.39 -8.15 15.03
N ASP A 14 2.54 -9.36 15.57
CA ASP A 14 3.55 -9.68 16.58
C ASP A 14 4.99 -9.78 16.01
N ASN A 15 5.17 -9.76 14.68
CA ASN A 15 6.48 -9.97 14.05
C ASN A 15 7.21 -8.65 13.82
N THR A 16 8.17 -8.36 14.70
CA THR A 16 9.01 -7.15 14.67
C THR A 16 9.92 -7.00 13.46
N LYS A 17 10.02 -8.01 12.59
CA LYS A 17 10.80 -7.95 11.35
C LYS A 17 10.00 -7.45 10.15
N ILE A 18 8.71 -7.18 10.32
CA ILE A 18 7.82 -6.69 9.27
C ILE A 18 7.38 -5.29 9.69
N GLY A 19 7.62 -4.32 8.82
CA GLY A 19 7.25 -2.94 9.03
C GLY A 19 5.74 -2.76 9.02
N SER A 20 5.27 -1.73 9.72
CA SER A 20 3.85 -1.44 9.88
C SER A 20 3.13 -1.18 8.54
N LEU A 21 3.82 -0.63 7.53
CA LEU A 21 3.26 -0.50 6.17
C LEU A 21 2.93 -1.86 5.55
N VAL A 22 3.84 -2.84 5.63
CA VAL A 22 3.60 -4.18 5.07
C VAL A 22 2.50 -4.89 5.86
N GLN A 23 2.41 -4.64 7.17
CA GLN A 23 1.31 -5.14 7.99
C GLN A 23 -0.04 -4.60 7.53
N GLU A 24 -0.16 -3.29 7.34
CA GLU A 24 -1.39 -2.65 6.83
C GLU A 24 -1.78 -3.19 5.44
N ILE A 25 -0.82 -3.28 4.51
CA ILE A 25 -1.07 -3.83 3.18
C ILE A 25 -1.60 -5.27 3.28
N CYS A 26 -1.01 -6.10 4.14
CA CYS A 26 -1.48 -7.47 4.34
C CYS A 26 -2.91 -7.50 4.88
N GLU A 27 -3.25 -6.62 5.83
CA GLU A 27 -4.61 -6.48 6.34
C GLU A 27 -5.60 -6.04 5.27
N TYR A 28 -5.29 -4.98 4.52
CA TYR A 28 -6.12 -4.45 3.45
C TYR A 28 -6.46 -5.55 2.43
N TYR A 29 -5.47 -6.26 1.90
CA TYR A 29 -5.73 -7.32 0.92
C TYR A 29 -6.39 -8.57 1.55
N ALA A 30 -6.11 -8.88 2.81
CA ALA A 30 -6.75 -10.01 3.50
C ALA A 30 -8.25 -9.78 3.68
N THR A 31 -8.62 -8.54 4.04
CA THR A 31 -10.00 -8.10 4.30
C THR A 31 -10.78 -7.83 3.01
N LYS A 32 -10.11 -7.32 1.97
CA LYS A 32 -10.68 -7.12 0.63
C LYS A 32 -11.24 -8.40 -0.01
N ASP A 33 -10.56 -9.53 0.16
CA ASP A 33 -11.04 -10.84 -0.29
C ASP A 33 -12.39 -11.28 0.36
N GLY A 34 -12.83 -10.58 1.41
CA GLY A 34 -14.07 -10.85 2.14
C GLY A 34 -15.24 -9.91 1.83
N TYR A 35 -15.04 -8.82 1.10
CA TYR A 35 -16.10 -7.86 0.78
C TYR A 35 -16.89 -8.32 -0.46
N GLU A 36 -18.21 -8.49 -0.30
CA GLU A 36 -19.12 -8.57 -1.45
C GLU A 36 -19.08 -7.25 -2.23
N GLU A 37 -19.30 -7.31 -3.56
CA GLU A 37 -19.07 -6.24 -4.56
C GLU A 37 -19.70 -4.85 -4.25
N ASN A 38 -20.51 -4.71 -3.20
CA ASN A 38 -21.17 -3.47 -2.80
C ASN A 38 -20.79 -2.92 -1.41
N SER A 39 -19.80 -3.50 -0.71
CA SER A 39 -19.40 -3.02 0.63
C SER A 39 -18.41 -1.85 0.64
N TYR A 40 -17.94 -1.41 -0.54
CA TYR A 40 -16.98 -0.30 -0.68
C TYR A 40 -17.63 1.09 -0.49
N GLN A 41 -18.92 1.16 -0.11
CA GLN A 41 -19.64 2.43 0.07
C GLN A 41 -19.15 3.27 1.26
N ASP A 42 -18.40 2.67 2.20
CA ASP A 42 -17.83 3.35 3.36
C ASP A 42 -16.32 3.62 3.25
N GLU A 43 -15.66 3.20 2.15
CA GLU A 43 -14.24 3.51 1.93
C GLU A 43 -14.09 4.98 1.51
N ILE A 44 -13.20 5.71 2.20
CA ILE A 44 -12.97 7.14 1.98
C ILE A 44 -12.44 7.40 0.56
N GLU A 45 -11.65 6.46 0.03
CA GLU A 45 -11.02 6.54 -1.28
C GLU A 45 -11.31 5.27 -2.11
N PRO A 46 -11.45 5.37 -3.45
CA PRO A 46 -11.64 4.19 -4.29
C PRO A 46 -10.47 3.20 -4.17
N PRO A 47 -10.70 1.88 -4.28
CA PRO A 47 -9.65 0.87 -4.13
C PRO A 47 -8.45 1.07 -5.07
N GLU A 48 -8.69 1.60 -6.28
CA GLU A 48 -7.64 1.92 -7.25
C GLU A 48 -6.67 3.01 -6.75
N ILE A 49 -7.18 3.98 -5.98
CA ILE A 49 -6.38 5.07 -5.39
C ILE A 49 -5.59 4.54 -4.20
N VAL A 50 -6.24 3.79 -3.32
CA VAL A 50 -5.60 3.14 -2.16
C VAL A 50 -4.43 2.24 -2.62
N GLU A 51 -4.65 1.40 -3.62
CA GLU A 51 -3.60 0.52 -4.16
C GLU A 51 -2.46 1.31 -4.83
N SER A 52 -2.78 2.41 -5.52
CA SER A 52 -1.77 3.29 -6.13
C SER A 52 -0.89 3.94 -5.06
N ILE A 53 -1.47 4.33 -3.91
CA ILE A 53 -0.72 4.88 -2.78
C ILE A 53 0.16 3.80 -2.15
N TYR A 54 -0.36 2.59 -1.90
CA TYR A 54 0.47 1.50 -1.38
C TYR A 54 1.67 1.21 -2.27
N ILE A 55 1.47 1.13 -3.60
CA ILE A 55 2.57 0.95 -4.54
C ILE A 55 3.57 2.10 -4.43
N LEU A 56 3.09 3.35 -4.43
CA LEU A 56 3.96 4.53 -4.38
C LEU A 56 4.85 4.53 -3.13
N PHE A 57 4.30 4.18 -1.96
CA PHE A 57 5.05 4.08 -0.70
C PHE A 57 5.96 2.85 -0.64
N CYS A 58 5.54 1.71 -1.21
CA CYS A 58 6.43 0.55 -1.36
C CYS A 58 7.68 0.89 -2.18
N LEU A 59 7.56 1.74 -3.20
CA LEU A 59 8.68 2.14 -4.04
C LEU A 59 9.70 3.03 -3.31
N GLN A 60 9.29 3.76 -2.26
CA GLN A 60 10.19 4.62 -1.47
C GLN A 60 11.25 3.84 -0.67
N SER A 61 11.01 2.56 -0.38
CA SER A 61 12.00 1.67 0.26
C SER A 61 11.90 0.26 -0.30
N ARG A 62 11.95 0.15 -1.63
CA ARG A 62 11.66 -1.06 -2.38
C ARG A 62 12.39 -2.31 -1.87
N GLU A 63 13.70 -2.23 -1.63
CA GLU A 63 14.48 -3.40 -1.19
C GLU A 63 13.99 -3.96 0.14
N GLN A 64 13.82 -3.08 1.14
CA GLN A 64 13.27 -3.45 2.44
C GLN A 64 11.88 -4.08 2.30
N ILE A 65 11.00 -3.46 1.50
CA ILE A 65 9.63 -3.95 1.30
C ILE A 65 9.60 -5.31 0.62
N LEU A 66 10.47 -5.55 -0.38
CA LEU A 66 10.57 -6.85 -1.05
C LEU A 66 11.10 -7.95 -0.10
N ASP A 67 12.04 -7.61 0.77
CA ASP A 67 12.54 -8.52 1.81
C ASP A 67 11.43 -8.87 2.82
N GLU A 68 10.65 -7.88 3.24
CA GLU A 68 9.51 -8.06 4.12
C GLU A 68 8.43 -8.94 3.46
N PHE A 69 8.06 -8.70 2.20
CA PHE A 69 7.12 -9.55 1.47
C PHE A 69 7.64 -10.98 1.26
N SER A 70 8.95 -11.15 1.07
CA SER A 70 9.57 -12.47 1.03
C SER A 70 9.48 -13.20 2.38
N LEU A 71 9.61 -12.47 3.50
CA LEU A 71 9.37 -13.00 4.83
C LEU A 71 7.90 -13.40 5.02
N VAL A 72 6.96 -12.58 4.52
CA VAL A 72 5.53 -12.87 4.54
C VAL A 72 5.23 -14.16 3.77
N GLN A 73 5.74 -14.28 2.54
CA GLN A 73 5.60 -15.48 1.73
C GLN A 73 6.07 -16.75 2.46
N LYS A 74 7.21 -16.66 3.17
CA LYS A 74 7.81 -17.79 3.87
C LYS A 74 7.06 -18.19 5.14
N LYS A 75 6.58 -17.22 5.91
CA LYS A 75 6.02 -17.46 7.26
C LYS A 75 4.49 -17.50 7.30
N TYR A 76 3.84 -16.78 6.39
CA TYR A 76 2.39 -16.57 6.35
C TYR A 76 1.88 -16.85 4.92
N PRO A 77 1.99 -18.09 4.42
CA PRO A 77 1.71 -18.41 3.03
C PRO A 77 0.24 -18.25 2.66
N THR A 78 -0.70 -18.40 3.61
CA THR A 78 -2.14 -18.23 3.36
C THR A 78 -2.49 -16.74 3.26
N LEU A 79 -1.82 -15.89 4.03
CA LEU A 79 -1.94 -14.44 3.93
C LEU A 79 -1.29 -13.92 2.64
N TYR A 80 -0.12 -14.47 2.29
CA TYR A 80 0.62 -14.09 1.09
C TYR A 80 -0.18 -14.27 -0.20
N THR A 81 -1.12 -15.21 -0.28
CA THR A 81 -1.91 -15.40 -1.50
C THR A 81 -2.71 -14.15 -1.88
N SER A 82 -3.15 -13.35 -0.89
CA SER A 82 -3.91 -12.11 -1.12
C SER A 82 -3.04 -10.97 -1.65
N ILE A 83 -1.78 -10.88 -1.21
CA ILE A 83 -0.85 -9.81 -1.64
C ILE A 83 0.04 -10.21 -2.83
N LYS A 84 -0.08 -11.46 -3.31
CA LYS A 84 0.79 -12.02 -4.35
C LYS A 84 0.80 -11.17 -5.64
N SER A 85 -0.34 -10.61 -6.02
CA SER A 85 -0.45 -9.76 -7.21
C SER A 85 0.35 -8.47 -7.05
N LEU A 86 0.21 -7.79 -5.90
CA LEU A 86 0.98 -6.59 -5.57
C LEU A 86 2.48 -6.87 -5.54
N HIS A 87 2.90 -7.93 -4.84
CA HIS A 87 4.31 -8.31 -4.80
C HIS A 87 4.86 -8.60 -6.20
N GLY A 88 4.08 -9.27 -7.05
CA GLY A 88 4.40 -9.49 -8.46
C GLY A 88 4.60 -8.17 -9.23
N THR A 89 3.70 -7.20 -9.07
CA THR A 89 3.81 -5.87 -9.68
C THR A 89 5.12 -5.17 -9.29
N LEU A 90 5.51 -5.23 -8.01
CA LEU A 90 6.75 -4.62 -7.52
C LEU A 90 8.01 -5.31 -8.06
N LEU A 91 7.96 -6.62 -8.30
CA LEU A 91 9.07 -7.40 -8.84
C LEU A 91 9.25 -7.22 -10.36
N VAL A 92 8.16 -7.19 -11.13
CA VAL A 92 8.19 -7.15 -12.61
C VAL A 92 8.64 -5.78 -13.14
N ASN A 93 8.27 -4.70 -12.45
CA ASN A 93 8.63 -3.34 -12.87
C ASN A 93 10.05 -2.99 -12.39
N MET A 94 11.05 -3.55 -13.08
CA MET A 94 12.47 -3.24 -12.86
C MET A 94 12.78 -1.76 -13.12
N ASP A 95 12.10 -1.14 -14.09
CA ASP A 95 12.03 0.32 -14.23
C ASP A 95 10.82 0.82 -13.42
N TYR A 96 11.08 1.14 -12.15
CA TYR A 96 10.04 1.58 -11.24
C TYR A 96 9.50 2.98 -11.56
N GLN A 97 10.20 3.78 -12.38
CA GLN A 97 9.77 5.15 -12.72
C GLN A 97 8.46 5.16 -13.50
N SER A 98 8.26 4.17 -14.38
CA SER A 98 7.02 4.02 -15.14
C SER A 98 5.84 3.66 -14.23
N LEU A 99 6.07 2.75 -13.27
CA LEU A 99 5.07 2.34 -12.29
C LEU A 99 4.72 3.49 -11.34
N GLU A 100 5.73 4.19 -10.83
CA GLU A 100 5.60 5.37 -9.99
C GLU A 100 4.80 6.47 -10.68
N LYS A 101 5.14 6.81 -11.93
CA LYS A 101 4.40 7.80 -12.72
C LYS A 101 2.95 7.38 -12.98
N THR A 102 2.71 6.10 -13.26
CA THR A 102 1.36 5.58 -13.48
C THR A 102 0.50 5.70 -12.21
N CYS A 103 1.05 5.34 -11.06
CA CYS A 103 0.34 5.46 -9.78
C CYS A 103 0.08 6.93 -9.43
N ALA A 104 1.09 7.78 -9.62
CA ALA A 104 0.95 9.22 -9.37
C ALA A 104 -0.06 9.89 -10.30
N GLN A 105 -0.14 9.47 -11.57
CA GLN A 105 -1.18 9.95 -12.50
C GLN A 105 -2.58 9.61 -12.01
N LYS A 106 -2.82 8.36 -11.56
CA LYS A 106 -4.14 7.96 -11.03
C LYS A 106 -4.55 8.78 -9.82
N ILE A 107 -3.61 9.07 -8.92
CA ILE A 107 -3.85 9.90 -7.73
C ILE A 107 -4.11 11.36 -8.14
N ALA A 108 -3.33 11.90 -9.07
CA ALA A 108 -3.50 13.26 -9.58
C ALA A 108 -4.84 13.44 -10.29
N ASP A 109 -5.28 12.46 -11.08
CA ASP A 109 -6.59 12.50 -11.76
C ASP A 109 -7.77 12.44 -10.77
N HIS A 110 -7.55 11.86 -9.58
CA HIS A 110 -8.53 11.80 -8.51
C HIS A 110 -8.60 13.10 -7.68
N ALA A 111 -7.46 13.75 -7.45
CA ALA A 111 -7.36 14.94 -6.62
C ALA A 111 -7.56 16.24 -7.42
N LYS A 112 -8.32 17.20 -6.88
CA LYS A 112 -8.53 18.48 -7.58
C LYS A 112 -7.25 19.29 -7.63
N ASP A 113 -7.03 19.94 -8.78
CA ASP A 113 -5.91 20.87 -9.02
C ASP A 113 -4.53 20.31 -8.62
N THR A 114 -4.36 18.99 -8.71
CA THR A 114 -3.15 18.29 -8.26
C THR A 114 -2.40 17.77 -9.48
N SER A 115 -1.09 18.04 -9.55
CA SER A 115 -0.23 17.50 -10.61
C SER A 115 0.49 16.22 -10.18
N VAL A 116 0.97 15.45 -11.15
CA VAL A 116 1.79 14.26 -10.91
C VAL A 116 3.05 14.62 -10.12
N GLU A 117 3.69 15.74 -10.44
CA GLU A 117 4.88 16.23 -9.75
C GLU A 117 4.57 16.58 -8.29
N GLU A 118 3.40 17.15 -8.01
CA GLU A 118 2.96 17.46 -6.64
C GLU A 118 2.77 16.15 -5.84
N VAL A 119 2.11 15.13 -6.42
CA VAL A 119 1.96 13.80 -5.81
C VAL A 119 3.32 13.19 -5.45
N LEU A 120 4.24 13.14 -6.42
CA LEU A 120 5.57 12.54 -6.23
C LEU A 120 6.39 13.31 -5.19
N SER A 121 6.32 14.64 -5.23
CA SER A 121 7.01 15.51 -4.26
C SER A 121 6.50 15.29 -2.84
N HIS A 122 5.18 15.16 -2.64
CA HIS A 122 4.60 14.89 -1.34
C HIS A 122 4.95 13.49 -0.82
N ALA A 123 4.91 12.46 -1.68
CA ALA A 123 5.31 11.11 -1.30
C ALA A 123 6.77 11.04 -0.84
N ASP A 124 7.69 11.66 -1.59
CA ASP A 124 9.12 11.74 -1.22
C ASP A 124 9.32 12.56 0.07
N THR A 125 8.71 13.75 0.15
CA THR A 125 8.86 14.66 1.30
C THR A 125 8.34 14.02 2.59
N PHE A 126 7.17 13.38 2.56
CA PHE A 126 6.63 12.71 3.74
C PHE A 126 7.44 11.48 4.12
N SER A 127 7.93 10.71 3.15
CA SER A 127 8.79 9.54 3.44
C SER A 127 10.10 9.94 4.10
N ARG A 128 10.71 11.06 3.68
CA ARG A 128 11.98 11.56 4.26
C ARG A 128 11.82 12.24 5.62
N SER A 129 10.64 12.76 5.92
CA SER A 129 10.40 13.55 7.14
C SER A 129 9.64 12.80 8.23
N SER A 130 9.22 11.56 7.97
CA SER A 130 8.49 10.72 8.94
C SER A 130 9.40 9.62 9.48
N ASN A 131 9.06 9.05 10.64
CA ASN A 131 9.88 8.01 11.27
C ASN A 131 9.64 6.63 10.64
N THR A 132 8.45 6.44 10.05
CA THR A 132 8.07 5.20 9.38
C THR A 132 7.33 5.52 8.08
N LEU A 133 7.32 4.56 7.15
CA LEU A 133 6.54 4.71 5.91
C LEU A 133 5.03 4.72 6.14
N LEU A 134 4.54 4.05 7.19
CA LEU A 134 3.14 4.12 7.60
C LEU A 134 2.75 5.55 7.99
N GLU A 135 3.54 6.18 8.87
CA GLU A 135 3.34 7.58 9.26
C GLU A 135 3.39 8.52 8.04
N ALA A 136 4.31 8.26 7.11
CA ALA A 136 4.41 9.03 5.87
C ALA A 136 3.15 8.86 4.99
N GLN A 137 2.62 7.64 4.91
CA GLN A 137 1.39 7.34 4.19
C GLN A 137 0.17 8.01 4.84
N ASP A 138 0.04 7.99 6.17
CA ASP A 138 -1.05 8.68 6.88
C ASP A 138 -1.05 10.19 6.63
N ARG A 139 0.13 10.79 6.61
CA ARG A 139 0.31 12.21 6.26
C ARG A 139 -0.06 12.47 4.80
N PHE A 140 0.26 11.53 3.90
CA PHE A 140 -0.12 11.61 2.51
C PHE A 140 -1.63 11.53 2.31
N TYR A 141 -2.32 10.59 2.96
CA TYR A 141 -3.78 10.52 2.97
C TYR A 141 -4.41 11.81 3.52
N SER A 142 -3.87 12.35 4.61
CA SER A 142 -4.35 13.62 5.18
C SER A 142 -4.24 14.78 4.20
N TRP A 143 -3.14 14.85 3.43
CA TRP A 143 -2.97 15.82 2.35
C TRP A 143 -3.94 15.55 1.20
N LEU A 144 -4.07 14.31 0.73
CA LEU A 144 -4.95 13.94 -0.37
C LEU A 144 -6.42 14.27 -0.07
N HIS A 145 -6.89 13.97 1.14
CA HIS A 145 -8.24 14.28 1.61
C HIS A 145 -8.54 15.78 1.64
N SER A 146 -7.51 16.64 1.78
CA SER A 146 -7.68 18.08 1.68
C SER A 146 -7.89 18.58 0.24
N ARG A 147 -7.63 17.72 -0.76
CA ARG A 147 -7.69 18.02 -2.20
C ARG A 147 -8.81 17.26 -2.94
N SER A 148 -9.28 16.13 -2.42
CA SER A 148 -10.36 15.32 -3.06
C SER A 148 -11.78 15.85 -2.80
N ARG A 149 -11.96 16.93 -2.00
CA ARG A 149 -13.28 17.51 -1.67
C ARG A 149 -13.69 18.73 -2.48
#